data_AF-H3DAD2-F1
#
_entry.id   AF-H3DAD2-F1
#
_cell.length_a   1.000
_cell.length_b   1.000
_cell.length_c   1.000
_cell.angle_alpha   90.00
_cell.angle_beta   90.00
_cell.angle_gamma   90.00
#
_symmetry.space_group_name_H-M   'P 1'
#
loop_
_entity.id
_entity.type
_entity.pdbx_description
1 polymer ?
#
loop_
_entity_poly.entity_id
_entity_poly.type
_entity_poly.pdbx_seq_one_letter_code
_entity_poly.pdbx_strand_id
1 'polypeptide(L)'
;MKEVGDSKDHQLTVALRIRPVSDAEQDEAATIVAHRLDEQMVILMDPLEDPDDILRANRSREKTYMFDVAFDYLASQEEVYRATTKGLIEGLISGYNATVFAYGPTGCGKTYTMLGTDQEPGIYVRTLNDLFRAIEATSDDMLYSVSMSYLEIYNEMIRDLLNPSSGFLDLREDSKGVIQVAGITEVSTINAQEIMELLMKGNKQRTQEPTAANQTSSRSHAVLQVAVRQQSRCRDVLQEVRFARLFMIDLAGSERAAQTQNRGQRLKEGAHINRSLLALGNCINALSDKNGTKYVNYRDSKLTRLLKDSLGGNSRTVMIAHISPASVAFEESRNTLTYADRAKSIRTRVKKNLVNVSYHIAQYTNIISDLRCEIQRLKKKMAEQSSRQLNSERADIRHVQGELPSTSHPADRAEMDQLREQLLEAFRQQMEIRRSLLELENSSMEVQMDTSKQLLTIADWEQEQSKLRRKWQAERKKESLKKEEGEKDSDSPESPPDSTESQEVRLARDNLVTLTAEQRKIQKQKVPAARLLWEKVPSFHPSSHRS
;
A
#
# COMPACT_ATOMS: atom_id res chain seq x y z
N MET A 1 22.82 -1.55 -11.46
CA MET A 1 23.24 -0.66 -10.35
C MET A 1 22.48 -1.08 -9.11
N LYS A 2 23.16 -1.39 -7.99
CA LYS A 2 22.47 -1.62 -6.71
C LYS A 2 21.80 -0.31 -6.30
N GLU A 3 20.49 -0.33 -6.08
CA GLU A 3 19.75 0.77 -5.47
C GLU A 3 20.32 1.04 -4.07
N VAL A 4 21.17 2.04 -3.95
CA VAL A 4 21.61 2.58 -2.66
C VAL A 4 20.49 3.52 -2.20
N GLY A 5 19.37 2.94 -1.76
CA GLY A 5 18.38 3.68 -1.00
C GLY A 5 18.92 3.94 0.40
N ASP A 6 18.89 5.20 0.84
CA ASP A 6 19.27 5.64 2.19
C ASP A 6 18.42 4.88 3.24
N SER A 7 18.94 3.77 3.75
CA SER A 7 18.27 2.93 4.74
C SER A 7 18.68 3.40 6.12
N LYS A 8 17.72 3.91 6.89
CA LYS A 8 17.95 4.35 8.27
C LYS A 8 17.43 3.30 9.23
N ASP A 9 18.26 2.95 10.21
CA ASP A 9 17.82 2.15 11.35
C ASP A 9 16.90 3.04 12.19
N HIS A 10 15.68 2.58 12.42
CA HIS A 10 14.68 3.29 13.21
C HIS A 10 14.32 2.41 14.41
N GLN A 11 14.37 3.00 15.60
CA GLN A 11 13.90 2.32 16.81
C GLN A 11 12.38 2.47 16.87
N LEU A 12 11.69 1.38 17.24
CA LEU A 12 10.24 1.40 17.43
C LEU A 12 9.90 2.40 18.55
N THR A 13 9.05 3.37 18.25
CA THR A 13 8.61 4.38 19.23
C THR A 13 7.50 3.80 20.09
N VAL A 14 7.64 3.88 21.41
CA VAL A 14 6.67 3.37 22.39
C VAL A 14 6.16 4.52 23.24
N ALA A 15 4.86 4.76 23.15
CA ALA A 15 4.12 5.67 24.02
C ALA A 15 3.31 4.88 25.06
N LEU A 16 3.20 5.38 26.28
CA LEU A 16 2.26 4.88 27.28
C LEU A 16 1.14 5.90 27.52
N ARG A 17 -0.10 5.44 27.60
CA ARG A 17 -1.25 6.25 28.01
C ARG A 17 -1.96 5.62 29.22
N ILE A 18 -2.04 6.39 30.30
CA ILE A 18 -2.78 6.05 31.51
C ILE A 18 -4.12 6.78 31.42
N ARG A 19 -5.23 6.04 31.37
CA ARG A 19 -6.57 6.64 31.35
C ARG A 19 -6.97 7.14 32.76
N PRO A 20 -7.97 8.02 32.90
CA PRO A 20 -8.56 8.28 34.22
C PRO A 20 -9.17 7.00 34.83
N VAL A 21 -9.31 6.97 36.16
CA VAL A 21 -10.04 5.93 36.89
C VAL A 21 -11.51 5.97 36.45
N SER A 22 -12.11 4.82 36.16
CA SER A 22 -13.52 4.75 35.76
C SER A 22 -14.45 4.75 36.98
N ASP A 23 -15.72 5.11 36.78
CA ASP A 23 -16.72 5.10 37.86
C ASP A 23 -16.84 3.70 38.49
N ALA A 24 -16.83 2.64 37.68
CA ALA A 24 -16.85 1.26 38.18
C ALA A 24 -15.63 0.91 39.06
N GLU A 25 -14.44 1.45 38.74
CA GLU A 25 -13.25 1.25 39.57
C GLU A 25 -13.30 2.07 40.87
N GLN A 26 -13.97 3.23 40.85
CA GLN A 26 -14.22 4.02 42.05
C GLN A 26 -15.23 3.33 42.98
N ASP A 27 -16.27 2.73 42.41
CA ASP A 27 -17.29 1.96 43.15
C ASP A 27 -16.69 0.71 43.82
N GLU A 28 -15.68 0.08 43.20
CA GLU A 28 -14.90 -1.02 43.78
C GLU A 28 -13.84 -0.56 44.80
N ALA A 29 -13.80 0.74 45.13
CA ALA A 29 -12.81 1.37 46.02
C ALA A 29 -11.35 1.09 45.60
N ALA A 30 -11.10 1.02 44.29
CA ALA A 30 -9.75 0.78 43.77
C ALA A 30 -8.83 1.98 44.03
N THR A 31 -7.60 1.70 44.49
CA THR A 31 -6.58 2.72 44.69
C THR A 31 -5.79 2.97 43.42
N ILE A 32 -5.20 4.16 43.28
CA ILE A 32 -4.38 4.53 42.12
C ILE A 32 -2.96 3.97 42.31
N VAL A 33 -2.60 3.00 41.48
CA VAL A 33 -1.29 2.31 41.52
C VAL A 33 -0.34 2.73 40.41
N ALA A 34 -0.82 3.32 39.31
CA ALA A 34 0.04 3.79 38.22
C ALA A 34 0.12 5.32 38.19
N HIS A 35 1.34 5.85 38.23
CA HIS A 35 1.61 7.28 38.27
C HIS A 35 2.62 7.67 37.20
N ARG A 36 2.30 8.72 36.45
CA ARG A 36 3.28 9.38 35.58
C ARG A 36 4.08 10.36 36.45
N LEU A 37 5.41 10.19 36.49
CA LEU A 37 6.30 11.11 37.20
C LEU A 37 6.86 12.21 36.32
N ASP A 38 7.05 11.90 35.03
CA ASP A 38 7.64 12.81 34.04
C ASP A 38 7.12 12.49 32.63
N GLU A 39 7.53 13.23 31.61
CA GLU A 39 7.20 13.01 30.20
C GLU A 39 7.52 11.61 29.69
N GLN A 40 8.45 10.89 30.31
CA GLN A 40 8.87 9.55 29.87
C GLN A 40 8.77 8.47 30.95
N MET A 41 8.59 8.87 32.21
CA MET A 41 8.75 7.99 33.38
C MET A 41 7.41 7.68 34.04
N VAL A 42 7.17 6.39 34.26
CA VAL A 42 5.95 5.88 34.90
C VAL A 42 6.30 4.90 35.99
N ILE A 43 5.69 5.05 37.15
CA ILE A 43 5.80 4.13 38.28
C ILE A 43 4.52 3.34 38.42
N LEU A 44 4.69 2.03 38.62
CA LEU A 44 3.64 1.13 39.05
C LEU A 44 3.92 0.64 40.47
N MET A 45 2.98 0.86 41.38
CA MET A 45 3.06 0.50 42.79
C MET A 45 2.30 -0.81 43.05
N ASP A 46 2.90 -1.76 43.77
CA ASP A 46 2.25 -3.02 44.13
C ASP A 46 1.18 -2.78 45.24
N PRO A 47 -0.12 -3.02 44.96
CA PRO A 47 -1.20 -2.75 45.91
C PRO A 47 -1.25 -3.75 47.07
N LEU A 48 -0.57 -4.91 46.98
CA LEU A 48 -0.60 -5.92 48.04
C LEU A 48 0.23 -5.49 49.25
N GLU A 49 -0.44 -5.38 50.39
CA GLU A 49 0.16 -5.39 51.73
C GLU A 49 -0.15 -6.76 52.34
N ASP A 50 0.68 -7.76 52.04
CA ASP A 50 0.63 -9.03 52.78
C ASP A 50 1.82 -9.05 53.76
N PRO A 51 1.58 -8.82 55.07
CA PRO A 51 2.62 -8.90 56.10
C PRO A 51 3.24 -10.29 56.21
N ASP A 52 2.54 -11.33 55.74
CA ASP A 52 2.96 -12.73 55.82
C ASP A 52 3.71 -13.20 54.55
N ASP A 53 3.77 -12.40 53.48
CA ASP A 53 4.55 -12.72 52.27
C ASP A 53 6.04 -12.31 52.43
N ILE A 54 6.78 -13.14 53.18
CA ILE A 54 8.21 -12.99 53.48
C ILE A 54 9.06 -12.86 52.20
N LEU A 55 8.58 -13.38 51.06
CA LEU A 55 9.28 -13.28 49.77
C LEU A 55 9.14 -11.90 49.12
N ARG A 56 8.13 -11.11 49.48
CA ARG A 56 7.91 -9.74 48.99
C ARG A 56 8.38 -8.66 49.96
N ALA A 57 8.61 -8.99 51.23
CA ALA A 57 9.01 -8.03 52.28
C ALA A 57 10.27 -7.18 51.96
N ASN A 58 11.22 -7.73 51.19
CA ASN A 58 12.47 -7.04 50.81
C ASN A 58 12.48 -6.49 49.37
N ARG A 59 11.36 -6.56 48.64
CA ARG A 59 11.28 -6.12 47.25
C ARG A 59 10.79 -4.67 47.19
N SER A 60 11.41 -3.84 46.35
CA SER A 60 10.86 -2.52 46.03
C SER A 60 9.42 -2.68 45.56
N ARG A 61 8.48 -2.07 46.29
CA ARG A 61 7.04 -2.05 45.97
C ARG A 61 6.77 -1.20 44.72
N GLU A 62 7.73 -0.38 44.34
CA GLU A 62 7.67 0.48 43.18
C GLU A 62 8.51 -0.10 42.05
N LYS A 63 7.91 -0.16 40.86
CA LYS A 63 8.61 -0.48 39.64
C LYS A 63 8.49 0.66 38.64
N THR A 64 9.64 1.16 38.21
CA THR A 64 9.75 2.23 37.20
C THR A 64 9.83 1.64 35.80
N TYR A 65 9.18 2.31 34.85
CA TYR A 65 9.25 2.06 33.42
C TYR A 65 9.54 3.37 32.67
N MET A 66 10.32 3.28 31.59
CA MET A 66 10.71 4.44 30.77
C MET A 66 10.32 4.25 29.31
N PHE A 67 9.43 5.10 28.81
CA PHE A 67 8.95 5.09 27.43
C PHE A 67 9.52 6.26 26.63
N ASP A 68 9.18 6.38 25.35
CA ASP A 68 9.58 7.56 24.57
C ASP A 68 8.71 8.77 24.91
N VAL A 69 7.44 8.51 25.27
CA VAL A 69 6.50 9.47 25.86
C VAL A 69 5.47 8.75 26.74
N ALA A 70 5.04 9.39 27.81
CA ALA A 70 4.01 8.94 28.73
C ALA A 70 2.93 10.01 28.89
N PHE A 71 1.67 9.58 28.87
CA PHE A 71 0.48 10.40 28.99
C PHE A 71 -0.35 9.94 30.18
N ASP A 72 -0.90 10.89 30.93
CA ASP A 72 -1.87 10.65 31.99
C ASP A 72 -3.27 11.17 31.56
N TYR A 73 -4.19 11.26 32.52
CA TYR A 73 -5.56 11.71 32.29
C TYR A 73 -5.67 13.20 31.89
N LEU A 74 -4.62 14.01 32.07
CA LEU A 74 -4.60 15.41 31.65
C LEU A 74 -4.33 15.54 30.15
N ALA A 75 -3.76 14.50 29.53
CA ALA A 75 -3.35 14.54 28.14
C ALA A 75 -4.56 14.48 27.18
N SER A 76 -4.69 15.51 26.35
CA SER A 76 -5.74 15.59 25.34
C SER A 76 -5.48 14.65 24.15
N GLN A 77 -6.52 14.35 23.37
CA GLN A 77 -6.38 13.59 22.12
C GLN A 77 -5.41 14.24 21.13
N GLU A 78 -5.35 15.57 21.10
CA GLU A 78 -4.45 16.33 20.22
C GLU A 78 -2.99 16.19 20.65
N GLU A 79 -2.71 16.22 21.96
CA GLU A 79 -1.36 16.04 22.49
C GLU A 79 -0.83 14.64 22.18
N VAL A 80 -1.65 13.61 22.42
CA VAL A 80 -1.29 12.23 22.09
C VAL A 80 -1.01 12.10 20.58
N TYR A 81 -1.86 12.67 19.73
CA TYR A 81 -1.65 12.69 18.27
C TYR A 81 -0.34 13.36 17.85
N ARG A 82 -0.06 14.56 18.38
CA ARG A 82 1.15 15.34 18.05
C ARG A 82 2.42 14.62 18.42
N ALA A 83 2.45 13.98 19.59
CA ALA A 83 3.63 13.30 20.10
C ALA A 83 3.82 11.88 19.53
N THR A 84 2.83 11.30 18.85
CA THR A 84 2.90 9.93 18.33
C THR A 84 2.89 9.85 16.81
N THR A 85 1.79 10.23 16.14
CA THR A 85 1.59 9.93 14.72
C THR A 85 1.82 11.11 13.79
N LYS A 86 1.75 12.35 14.28
CA LYS A 86 1.95 13.55 13.44
C LYS A 86 3.28 13.52 12.67
N GLY A 87 4.36 13.10 13.33
CA GLY A 87 5.69 12.98 12.71
C GLY A 87 5.81 11.90 11.62
N LEU A 88 4.83 11.01 11.49
CA LEU A 88 4.82 9.96 10.46
C LEU A 88 4.33 10.48 9.11
N ILE A 89 3.54 11.57 9.09
CA ILE A 89 2.85 12.07 7.89
C ILE A 89 3.83 12.51 6.82
N GLU A 90 4.86 13.28 7.19
CA GLU A 90 5.91 13.72 6.26
C GLU A 90 6.66 12.53 5.64
N GLY A 91 6.92 11.49 6.45
CA GLY A 91 7.48 10.24 5.99
C GLY A 91 6.55 9.53 4.99
N LEU A 92 5.26 9.50 5.28
CA LEU A 92 4.25 8.83 4.47
C LEU A 92 4.14 9.46 3.08
N ILE A 93 3.98 10.78 2.98
CA ILE A 93 3.95 11.47 1.68
C ILE A 93 5.26 11.32 0.92
N SER A 94 6.37 11.14 1.63
CA SER A 94 7.69 10.94 1.05
C SER A 94 7.97 9.51 0.58
N GLY A 95 7.05 8.55 0.78
CA GLY A 95 7.22 7.16 0.35
C GLY A 95 7.72 6.20 1.43
N TYR A 96 7.67 6.55 2.72
CA TYR A 96 8.00 5.64 3.81
C TYR A 96 6.74 4.99 4.38
N ASN A 97 6.77 3.68 4.63
CA ASN A 97 5.67 3.02 5.33
C ASN A 97 5.65 3.43 6.81
N ALA A 98 4.45 3.46 7.37
CA ALA A 98 4.23 3.77 8.77
C ALA A 98 3.18 2.85 9.37
N THR A 99 3.35 2.50 10.64
CA THR A 99 2.41 1.69 11.41
C THR A 99 2.21 2.30 12.78
N VAL A 100 0.96 2.49 13.19
CA VAL A 100 0.59 2.81 14.57
C VAL A 100 -0.38 1.75 15.06
N PHE A 101 -0.14 1.23 16.26
CA PHE A 101 -1.06 0.29 16.88
C PHE A 101 -1.28 0.58 18.36
N ALA A 102 -2.54 0.50 18.78
CA ALA A 102 -2.95 0.57 20.17
C ALA A 102 -2.94 -0.83 20.79
N TYR A 103 -2.26 -0.97 21.92
CA TYR A 103 -2.12 -2.22 22.66
C TYR A 103 -2.49 -2.02 24.14
N GLY A 104 -3.04 -3.05 24.77
CA GLY A 104 -3.37 -3.07 26.19
C GLY A 104 -4.67 -3.82 26.49
N PRO A 105 -5.06 -3.92 27.77
CA PRO A 105 -6.25 -4.64 28.17
C PRO A 105 -7.54 -3.97 27.68
N THR A 106 -8.63 -4.73 27.62
CA THR A 106 -9.96 -4.19 27.36
C THR A 106 -10.32 -3.11 28.39
N GLY A 107 -11.03 -2.08 27.94
CA GLY A 107 -11.41 -0.95 28.79
C GLY A 107 -10.28 0.03 29.14
N CYS A 108 -9.02 -0.19 28.72
CA CYS A 108 -7.92 0.73 29.01
C CYS A 108 -7.81 1.93 28.04
N GLY A 109 -8.72 2.06 27.07
CA GLY A 109 -8.80 3.25 26.20
C GLY A 109 -8.19 3.10 24.80
N LYS A 110 -7.88 1.88 24.32
CA LYS A 110 -7.37 1.63 22.96
C LYS A 110 -8.23 2.28 21.87
N THR A 111 -9.51 1.92 21.83
CA THR A 111 -10.47 2.45 20.85
C THR A 111 -10.70 3.96 21.05
N TYR A 112 -10.68 4.46 22.29
CA TYR A 112 -10.77 5.90 22.56
C TYR A 112 -9.55 6.65 21.98
N THR A 113 -8.33 6.13 22.11
CA THR A 113 -7.16 6.74 21.46
C THR A 113 -7.26 6.68 19.94
N MET A 114 -7.62 5.53 19.36
CA MET A 114 -7.60 5.34 17.91
C MET A 114 -8.77 6.06 17.21
N LEU A 115 -10.00 5.83 17.67
CA LEU A 115 -11.22 6.40 17.09
C LEU A 115 -11.62 7.71 17.77
N GLY A 116 -11.61 7.74 19.10
CA GLY A 116 -12.12 8.86 19.89
C GLY A 116 -13.63 8.92 19.94
N THR A 117 -14.13 10.10 20.30
CA THR A 117 -15.56 10.45 20.28
C THR A 117 -15.80 11.53 19.21
N ASP A 118 -17.07 11.85 18.94
CA ASP A 118 -17.41 12.92 18.00
C ASP A 118 -16.89 14.28 18.47
N GLN A 119 -16.87 14.53 19.78
CA GLN A 119 -16.32 15.75 20.38
C GLN A 119 -14.80 15.73 20.51
N GLU A 120 -14.23 14.56 20.75
CA GLU A 120 -12.79 14.37 20.94
C GLU A 120 -12.23 13.31 19.96
N PRO A 121 -12.04 13.69 18.67
CA PRO A 121 -11.57 12.77 17.66
C PRO A 121 -10.20 12.18 18.00
N GLY A 122 -10.03 10.88 17.75
CA GLY A 122 -8.80 10.15 17.99
C GLY A 122 -7.79 10.23 16.84
N ILE A 123 -6.82 9.33 16.89
CA ILE A 123 -5.69 9.24 15.95
C ILE A 123 -6.14 9.08 14.50
N TYR A 124 -7.16 8.28 14.20
CA TYR A 124 -7.62 8.04 12.83
C TYR A 124 -7.96 9.37 12.15
N VAL A 125 -8.86 10.14 12.76
CA VAL A 125 -9.38 11.40 12.21
C VAL A 125 -8.27 12.43 12.03
N ARG A 126 -7.46 12.64 13.07
CA ARG A 126 -6.42 13.67 13.08
C ARG A 126 -5.33 13.38 12.05
N THR A 127 -4.90 12.12 11.98
CA THR A 127 -3.87 11.68 11.03
C THR A 127 -4.34 11.83 9.59
N LEU A 128 -5.59 11.45 9.30
CA LEU A 128 -6.16 11.56 7.96
C LEU A 128 -6.35 13.02 7.53
N ASN A 129 -6.86 13.87 8.42
CA ASN A 129 -7.01 15.30 8.14
C ASN A 129 -5.67 15.96 7.80
N ASP A 130 -4.64 15.73 8.61
CA ASP A 130 -3.32 16.31 8.36
C ASP A 130 -2.62 15.67 7.16
N LEU A 131 -2.88 14.39 6.86
CA LEU A 131 -2.40 13.76 5.63
C LEU A 131 -2.96 14.46 4.39
N PHE A 132 -4.27 14.70 4.32
CA PHE A 132 -4.86 15.41 3.18
C PHE A 132 -4.41 16.86 3.11
N ARG A 133 -4.25 17.55 4.24
CA ARG A 133 -3.65 18.90 4.25
C ARG A 133 -2.22 18.91 3.70
N ALA A 134 -1.40 17.92 4.05
CA ALA A 134 -0.04 17.80 3.53
C ALA A 134 0.00 17.47 2.03
N ILE A 135 -0.96 16.66 1.56
CA ILE A 135 -1.17 16.36 0.14
C ILE A 135 -1.57 17.64 -0.62
N GLU A 136 -2.56 18.39 -0.14
CA GLU A 136 -3.01 19.65 -0.73
C GLU A 136 -1.87 20.67 -0.83
N ALA A 137 -1.10 20.83 0.26
CA ALA A 137 0.04 21.75 0.31
C ALA A 137 1.17 21.44 -0.68
N THR A 138 1.24 20.21 -1.20
CA THR A 138 2.26 19.77 -2.17
C THR A 138 1.66 19.36 -3.52
N SER A 139 0.38 19.66 -3.72
CA SER A 139 -0.38 19.21 -4.88
C SER A 139 -0.05 19.97 -6.16
N ASP A 140 0.63 21.12 -6.08
CA ASP A 140 1.08 21.90 -7.24
C ASP A 140 2.22 21.21 -8.01
N ASP A 141 3.11 20.52 -7.29
CA ASP A 141 4.28 19.82 -7.86
C ASP A 141 4.04 18.32 -8.05
N MET A 142 3.14 17.73 -7.26
CA MET A 142 2.95 16.29 -7.16
C MET A 142 1.50 15.88 -7.43
N LEU A 143 1.33 14.70 -8.03
CA LEU A 143 0.06 14.00 -8.15
C LEU A 143 -0.02 12.94 -7.06
N TYR A 144 -1.15 12.91 -6.36
CA TYR A 144 -1.42 11.93 -5.32
C TYR A 144 -2.62 11.07 -5.70
N SER A 145 -2.53 9.79 -5.35
CA SER A 145 -3.65 8.85 -5.35
C SER A 145 -3.69 8.17 -3.99
N VAL A 146 -4.82 8.30 -3.30
CA VAL A 146 -5.03 7.75 -1.96
C VAL A 146 -6.14 6.72 -2.03
N SER A 147 -5.86 5.52 -1.52
CA SER A 147 -6.87 4.48 -1.33
C SER A 147 -6.90 3.99 0.12
N MET A 148 -8.09 3.59 0.56
CA MET A 148 -8.36 3.12 1.91
C MET A 148 -8.92 1.70 1.87
N SER A 149 -8.46 0.86 2.79
CA SER A 149 -9.08 -0.42 3.12
C SER A 149 -9.30 -0.51 4.62
N TYR A 150 -10.40 -1.12 5.02
CA TYR A 150 -10.69 -1.33 6.43
C TYR A 150 -11.14 -2.76 6.68
N LEU A 151 -10.44 -3.46 7.56
CA LEU A 151 -10.64 -4.88 7.80
C LEU A 151 -10.65 -5.21 9.28
N GLU A 152 -11.30 -6.32 9.59
CA GLU A 152 -11.32 -6.92 10.91
C GLU A 152 -10.64 -8.29 10.87
N ILE A 153 -9.81 -8.57 11.86
CA ILE A 153 -9.29 -9.90 12.15
C ILE A 153 -9.97 -10.40 13.42
N TYR A 154 -10.89 -11.33 13.26
CA TYR A 154 -11.62 -11.96 14.35
C TYR A 154 -11.53 -13.47 14.23
N ASN A 155 -11.13 -14.16 15.30
CA ASN A 155 -11.01 -15.62 15.32
C ASN A 155 -10.11 -16.19 14.19
N GLU A 156 -8.98 -15.53 13.88
CA GLU A 156 -8.10 -15.84 12.73
C GLU A 156 -8.80 -15.81 11.35
N MET A 157 -9.97 -15.16 11.25
CA MET A 157 -10.68 -14.90 10.01
C MET A 157 -10.56 -13.43 9.67
N ILE A 158 -10.31 -13.11 8.40
CA ILE A 158 -10.22 -11.73 7.93
C ILE A 158 -11.55 -11.39 7.26
N ARG A 159 -12.15 -10.28 7.66
CA ARG A 159 -13.38 -9.74 7.08
C ARG A 159 -13.14 -8.33 6.58
N ASP A 160 -13.75 -8.02 5.46
CA ASP A 160 -13.80 -6.66 4.91
C ASP A 160 -14.91 -5.87 5.59
N LEU A 161 -14.57 -4.75 6.24
CA LEU A 161 -15.54 -3.89 6.89
C LEU A 161 -16.24 -2.92 5.91
N LEU A 162 -15.68 -2.72 4.72
CA LEU A 162 -16.25 -1.87 3.68
C LEU A 162 -17.19 -2.64 2.75
N ASN A 163 -16.94 -3.94 2.58
CA ASN A 163 -17.77 -4.87 1.81
C ASN A 163 -18.08 -6.17 2.56
N PRO A 164 -19.08 -6.18 3.46
CA PRO A 164 -19.43 -7.36 4.27
C PRO A 164 -19.84 -8.60 3.45
N SER A 165 -20.23 -8.40 2.19
CA SER A 165 -20.66 -9.49 1.29
C SER A 165 -19.49 -10.26 0.68
N SER A 166 -18.24 -9.83 0.86
CA SER A 166 -17.05 -10.49 0.30
C SER A 166 -16.73 -11.85 0.92
N GLY A 167 -17.37 -12.19 2.05
CA GLY A 167 -17.00 -13.36 2.84
C GLY A 167 -15.64 -13.20 3.51
N PHE A 168 -14.97 -14.33 3.79
CA PHE A 168 -13.68 -14.35 4.46
C PHE A 168 -12.51 -14.22 3.49
N LEU A 169 -11.51 -13.43 3.87
CA LEU A 169 -10.34 -13.13 3.04
C LEU A 169 -9.07 -13.87 3.50
N ASP A 170 -8.14 -14.05 2.56
CA ASP A 170 -6.87 -14.74 2.77
C ASP A 170 -5.65 -13.83 2.57
N LEU A 171 -4.61 -14.09 3.37
CA LEU A 171 -3.31 -13.43 3.23
C LEU A 171 -2.44 -14.15 2.21
N ARG A 172 -1.99 -13.40 1.20
CA ARG A 172 -1.05 -13.84 0.17
C ARG A 172 0.26 -13.09 0.29
N GLU A 173 1.33 -13.70 -0.21
CA GLU A 173 2.66 -13.11 -0.30
C GLU A 173 2.97 -12.91 -1.78
N ASP A 174 3.41 -11.71 -2.16
CA ASP A 174 3.78 -11.41 -3.55
C ASP A 174 5.20 -11.94 -3.87
N SER A 175 5.64 -11.77 -5.13
CA SER A 175 6.97 -12.20 -5.58
C SER A 175 8.12 -11.46 -4.88
N LYS A 176 7.85 -10.35 -4.19
CA LYS A 176 8.82 -9.56 -3.43
C LYS A 176 8.77 -9.89 -1.92
N GLY A 177 7.93 -10.83 -1.50
CA GLY A 177 7.80 -11.23 -0.09
C GLY A 177 6.90 -10.30 0.75
N VAL A 178 6.13 -9.41 0.10
CA VAL A 178 5.21 -8.47 0.73
C VAL A 178 3.87 -9.16 0.96
N ILE A 179 3.35 -9.04 2.19
CA ILE A 179 2.08 -9.64 2.58
C ILE A 179 0.92 -8.72 2.19
N GLN A 180 -0.08 -9.25 1.49
CA GLN A 180 -1.30 -8.54 1.10
C GLN A 180 -2.55 -9.41 1.34
N VAL A 181 -3.68 -8.74 1.59
CA VAL A 181 -4.98 -9.42 1.74
C VAL A 181 -5.61 -9.53 0.36
N ALA A 182 -5.80 -10.74 -0.15
CA ALA A 182 -6.37 -10.95 -1.47
C ALA A 182 -7.89 -10.72 -1.43
N GLY A 183 -8.39 -9.89 -2.36
CA GLY A 183 -9.81 -9.57 -2.47
C GLY A 183 -10.33 -8.55 -1.46
N ILE A 184 -9.43 -7.85 -0.74
CA ILE A 184 -9.83 -6.71 0.10
C ILE A 184 -10.33 -5.56 -0.78
N THR A 185 -11.40 -4.90 -0.36
CA THR A 185 -11.90 -3.70 -1.02
C THR A 185 -10.94 -2.54 -0.79
N GLU A 186 -10.48 -1.93 -1.87
CA GLU A 186 -9.70 -0.70 -1.87
C GLU A 186 -10.59 0.42 -2.43
N VAL A 187 -10.95 1.38 -1.59
CA VAL A 187 -11.78 2.52 -1.99
C VAL A 187 -10.87 3.73 -2.21
N SER A 188 -10.84 4.25 -3.44
CA SER A 188 -10.16 5.50 -3.75
C SER A 188 -10.92 6.67 -3.14
N THR A 189 -10.20 7.61 -2.52
CA THR A 189 -10.79 8.75 -1.82
C THR A 189 -10.02 10.02 -2.14
N ILE A 190 -10.74 11.14 -2.24
CA ILE A 190 -10.15 12.43 -2.65
C ILE A 190 -10.13 13.47 -1.52
N ASN A 191 -10.82 13.21 -0.40
CA ASN A 191 -10.87 14.12 0.73
C ASN A 191 -11.01 13.37 2.07
N ALA A 192 -10.75 14.08 3.17
CA ALA A 192 -10.81 13.52 4.51
C ALA A 192 -12.23 13.12 4.95
N GLN A 193 -13.26 13.80 4.43
CA GLN A 193 -14.65 13.55 4.78
C GLN A 193 -15.13 12.19 4.27
N GLU A 194 -14.80 11.82 3.04
CA GLU A 194 -15.09 10.50 2.47
C GLU A 194 -14.47 9.37 3.29
N ILE A 195 -13.20 9.52 3.68
CA ILE A 195 -12.53 8.52 4.53
C ILE A 195 -13.25 8.42 5.89
N MET A 196 -13.69 9.54 6.47
CA MET A 196 -14.43 9.53 7.72
C MET A 196 -15.75 8.75 7.60
N GLU A 197 -16.50 8.98 6.54
CA GLU A 197 -17.76 8.27 6.28
C GLU A 197 -17.53 6.77 6.12
N LEU A 198 -16.48 6.37 5.40
CA LEU A 198 -16.07 4.97 5.27
C LEU A 198 -15.65 4.34 6.60
N LEU A 199 -14.90 5.08 7.43
CA LEU A 199 -14.49 4.64 8.75
C LEU A 199 -15.71 4.41 9.67
N MET A 200 -16.64 5.37 9.70
CA MET A 200 -17.88 5.25 10.46
C MET A 200 -18.75 4.09 9.96
N LYS A 201 -18.86 3.91 8.64
CA LYS A 201 -19.57 2.78 8.02
C LYS A 201 -18.97 1.44 8.44
N GLY A 202 -17.64 1.29 8.35
CA GLY A 202 -16.97 0.05 8.72
C GLY A 202 -17.02 -0.23 10.22
N ASN A 203 -16.96 0.80 11.07
CA ASN A 203 -17.14 0.61 12.52
C ASN A 203 -18.56 0.14 12.88
N LYS A 204 -19.59 0.61 12.17
CA LYS A 204 -20.94 0.07 12.33
C LYS A 204 -20.98 -1.42 12.00
N GLN A 205 -20.29 -1.86 10.95
CA GLN A 205 -20.19 -3.28 10.59
C GLN A 205 -19.46 -4.11 11.65
N ARG A 206 -18.35 -3.59 12.20
CA ARG A 206 -17.62 -4.21 13.33
C ARG A 206 -18.50 -4.41 14.57
N THR A 207 -19.55 -3.60 14.73
CA THR A 207 -20.42 -3.58 15.92
C THR A 207 -21.64 -4.52 15.82
N GLN A 208 -21.91 -5.16 14.66
CA GLN A 208 -23.20 -5.81 14.36
C GLN A 208 -23.31 -7.33 14.64
N GLU A 209 -22.31 -8.00 15.22
CA GLU A 209 -22.47 -9.44 15.52
C GLU A 209 -23.39 -9.73 16.73
N PRO A 210 -24.40 -10.62 16.58
CA PRO A 210 -25.41 -10.88 17.60
C PRO A 210 -24.88 -11.88 18.65
N THR A 211 -24.19 -11.38 19.67
CA THR A 211 -24.05 -12.13 20.93
C THR A 211 -24.45 -11.24 22.10
N ALA A 212 -25.19 -11.81 23.06
CA ALA A 212 -25.90 -11.13 24.14
C ALA A 212 -25.02 -10.42 25.21
N ALA A 213 -23.78 -10.05 24.89
CA ALA A 213 -22.86 -9.30 25.75
C ALA A 213 -22.00 -8.37 24.88
N ASN A 214 -22.51 -7.16 24.65
CA ASN A 214 -21.95 -6.14 23.76
C ASN A 214 -20.57 -5.62 24.21
N GLN A 215 -19.49 -6.29 23.79
CA GLN A 215 -18.20 -5.61 23.61
C GLN A 215 -17.35 -6.29 22.53
N THR A 216 -17.88 -6.41 21.30
CA THR A 216 -17.19 -7.04 20.16
C THR A 216 -15.79 -6.43 19.88
N SER A 217 -15.60 -5.13 20.13
CA SER A 217 -14.30 -4.45 19.98
C SER A 217 -13.18 -4.99 20.88
N SER A 218 -13.51 -5.64 21.99
CA SER A 218 -12.54 -6.27 22.90
C SER A 218 -11.89 -7.52 22.31
N ARG A 219 -12.51 -8.12 21.28
CA ARG A 219 -12.19 -9.46 20.79
C ARG A 219 -11.73 -9.52 19.35
N SER A 220 -11.79 -8.41 18.62
CA SER A 220 -11.35 -8.33 17.24
C SER A 220 -10.31 -7.24 17.05
N HIS A 221 -9.38 -7.46 16.13
CA HIS A 221 -8.41 -6.46 15.72
C HIS A 221 -8.98 -5.69 14.52
N ALA A 222 -9.09 -4.38 14.61
CA ALA A 222 -9.41 -3.53 13.46
C ALA A 222 -8.15 -2.96 12.86
N VAL A 223 -8.02 -3.07 11.54
CA VAL A 223 -6.87 -2.58 10.79
C VAL A 223 -7.36 -1.64 9.71
N LEU A 224 -7.08 -0.35 9.88
CA LEU A 224 -7.24 0.66 8.87
C LEU A 224 -5.94 0.78 8.08
N GLN A 225 -6.04 0.61 6.77
CA GLN A 225 -4.92 0.75 5.86
C GLN A 225 -5.19 1.92 4.91
N VAL A 226 -4.21 2.82 4.78
CA VAL A 226 -4.22 3.90 3.81
C VAL A 226 -2.99 3.74 2.92
N ALA A 227 -3.20 3.60 1.61
CA ALA A 227 -2.14 3.57 0.64
C ALA A 227 -2.04 4.94 -0.05
N VAL A 228 -0.84 5.50 -0.07
CA VAL A 228 -0.54 6.78 -0.73
C VAL A 228 0.42 6.51 -1.86
N ARG A 229 0.03 6.89 -3.07
CA ARG A 229 0.88 6.91 -4.25
C ARG A 229 1.16 8.36 -4.63
N GLN A 230 2.42 8.72 -4.73
CA GLN A 230 2.88 10.06 -5.14
C GLN A 230 3.66 9.94 -6.45
N GLN A 231 3.42 10.85 -7.38
CA GLN A 231 4.09 10.93 -8.68
C GLN A 231 4.37 12.39 -9.03
N SER A 232 5.55 12.69 -9.56
CA SER A 232 5.88 14.05 -10.00
C SER A 232 4.99 14.50 -11.16
N ARG A 233 4.48 15.74 -11.12
CA ARG A 233 3.76 16.40 -12.23
C ARG A 233 4.69 16.76 -13.39
N CYS A 234 5.96 17.05 -13.09
CA CYS A 234 6.96 17.30 -14.10
C CYS A 234 7.22 16.03 -14.92
N ARG A 235 6.97 16.10 -16.23
CA ARG A 235 7.28 15.04 -17.19
C ARG A 235 8.78 15.04 -17.53
N ASP A 236 9.63 14.99 -16.52
CA ASP A 236 11.05 14.75 -16.74
C ASP A 236 11.30 13.28 -17.07
N VAL A 237 12.42 13.02 -17.73
CA VAL A 237 12.76 11.73 -18.35
C VAL A 237 12.87 10.57 -17.33
N LEU A 238 12.92 10.88 -16.02
CA LEU A 238 12.89 9.94 -14.91
C LEU A 238 11.69 10.23 -14.00
N GLN A 239 10.60 9.50 -14.19
CA GLN A 239 9.43 9.64 -13.32
C GLN A 239 9.57 8.70 -12.11
N GLU A 240 9.94 9.28 -10.97
CA GLU A 240 9.90 8.59 -9.68
C GLU A 240 8.45 8.48 -9.21
N VAL A 241 7.98 7.24 -9.01
CA VAL A 241 6.70 6.98 -8.34
C VAL A 241 7.01 6.45 -6.95
N ARG A 242 6.47 7.13 -5.94
CA ARG A 242 6.62 6.77 -4.53
C ARG A 242 5.35 6.10 -4.06
N PHE A 243 5.53 5.09 -3.20
CA PHE A 243 4.42 4.36 -2.59
C PHE A 243 4.63 4.30 -1.09
N ALA A 244 3.57 4.50 -0.32
CA ALA A 244 3.61 4.34 1.12
C ALA A 244 2.32 3.70 1.61
N ARG A 245 2.43 2.92 2.68
CA ARG A 245 1.29 2.35 3.38
C ARG A 245 1.33 2.79 4.82
N LEU A 246 0.21 3.35 5.28
CA LEU A 246 -0.07 3.64 6.67
C LEU A 246 -1.00 2.55 7.21
N PHE A 247 -0.57 1.88 8.27
CA PHE A 247 -1.43 0.97 9.04
C PHE A 247 -1.77 1.62 10.37
N MET A 248 -3.06 1.77 10.67
CA MET A 248 -3.54 2.24 11.96
C MET A 248 -4.41 1.14 12.58
N ILE A 249 -4.00 0.61 13.73
CA ILE A 249 -4.50 -0.66 14.24
C ILE A 249 -5.03 -0.52 15.66
N ASP A 250 -6.26 -0.98 15.88
CA ASP A 250 -6.88 -1.13 17.21
C ASP A 250 -6.93 -2.63 17.54
N LEU A 251 -6.00 -3.07 18.38
CA LEU A 251 -5.88 -4.49 18.75
C LEU A 251 -6.97 -4.90 19.75
N ALA A 252 -7.25 -6.20 19.79
CA ALA A 252 -8.07 -6.82 20.83
C ALA A 252 -7.43 -6.66 22.24
N GLY A 253 -8.21 -6.93 23.28
CA GLY A 253 -7.74 -6.95 24.67
C GLY A 253 -6.60 -7.95 24.91
N SER A 254 -5.57 -7.51 25.64
CA SER A 254 -4.41 -8.34 26.02
C SER A 254 -4.60 -9.18 27.27
N GLU A 255 -5.74 -9.06 27.94
CA GLU A 255 -6.07 -9.81 29.15
C GLU A 255 -6.18 -11.32 28.92
N ARG A 256 -5.90 -12.10 29.97
CA ARG A 256 -5.92 -13.57 29.88
C ARG A 256 -7.34 -14.11 29.90
N ALA A 257 -7.66 -15.01 28.95
CA ALA A 257 -8.97 -15.68 28.90
C ALA A 257 -9.31 -16.48 30.18
N ALA A 258 -8.31 -16.90 30.97
CA ALA A 258 -8.54 -17.62 32.23
C ALA A 258 -9.30 -16.78 33.29
N GLN A 259 -9.25 -15.45 33.21
CA GLN A 259 -10.01 -14.56 34.10
C GLN A 259 -11.47 -14.39 33.66
N THR A 260 -11.80 -14.81 32.44
CA THR A 260 -13.17 -14.75 31.91
C THR A 260 -13.90 -16.07 32.19
N GLN A 261 -15.11 -16.03 32.78
CA GLN A 261 -15.97 -17.20 33.02
C GLN A 261 -16.57 -17.76 31.71
N ASN A 262 -15.74 -18.00 30.70
CA ASN A 262 -16.13 -18.38 29.36
C ASN A 262 -16.16 -19.91 29.21
N ARG A 263 -17.35 -20.49 28.96
CA ARG A 263 -17.53 -21.92 28.66
C ARG A 263 -17.86 -22.15 27.16
N GLY A 264 -17.52 -23.32 26.64
CA GLY A 264 -17.90 -23.76 25.29
C GLY A 264 -17.24 -22.98 24.16
N GLN A 265 -18.03 -22.48 23.20
CA GLN A 265 -17.55 -21.78 22.00
C GLN A 265 -16.76 -20.50 22.33
N ARG A 266 -17.10 -19.83 23.44
CA ARG A 266 -16.39 -18.65 23.97
C ARG A 266 -14.97 -18.97 24.48
N LEU A 267 -14.74 -20.19 24.98
CA LEU A 267 -13.40 -20.62 25.40
C LEU A 267 -12.49 -20.80 24.18
N LYS A 268 -13.03 -21.39 23.10
CA LYS A 268 -12.30 -21.54 21.82
C LYS A 268 -11.99 -20.17 21.20
N GLU A 269 -12.96 -19.26 21.21
CA GLU A 269 -12.81 -17.88 20.77
C GLU A 269 -11.73 -17.13 21.56
N GLY A 270 -11.77 -17.19 22.89
CA GLY A 270 -10.73 -16.62 23.76
C GLY A 270 -9.35 -17.21 23.51
N ALA A 271 -9.25 -18.50 23.16
CA ALA A 271 -8.00 -19.14 22.78
C ALA A 271 -7.42 -18.58 21.47
N HIS A 272 -8.27 -18.29 20.46
CA HIS A 272 -7.82 -17.72 19.19
C HIS A 272 -7.40 -16.24 19.31
N ILE A 273 -8.10 -15.44 20.12
CA ILE A 273 -7.70 -14.05 20.41
C ILE A 273 -6.33 -14.04 21.09
N ASN A 274 -6.17 -14.86 22.13
CA ASN A 274 -4.90 -15.01 22.82
C ASN A 274 -3.81 -15.57 21.91
N ARG A 275 -4.13 -16.44 20.95
CA ARG A 275 -3.16 -16.93 19.96
C ARG A 275 -2.55 -15.78 19.15
N SER A 276 -3.36 -14.84 18.67
CA SER A 276 -2.86 -13.71 17.87
C SER A 276 -1.94 -12.77 18.67
N LEU A 277 -2.30 -12.47 19.92
CA LEU A 277 -1.50 -11.61 20.81
C LEU A 277 -0.27 -12.34 21.40
N LEU A 278 -0.37 -13.64 21.66
CA LEU A 278 0.75 -14.48 22.06
C LEU A 278 1.78 -14.57 20.93
N ALA A 279 1.33 -14.81 19.68
CA ALA A 279 2.20 -14.78 18.50
C ALA A 279 2.89 -13.42 18.36
N LEU A 280 2.15 -12.32 18.55
CA LEU A 280 2.71 -10.97 18.54
C LEU A 280 3.78 -10.80 19.62
N GLY A 281 3.51 -11.28 20.85
CA GLY A 281 4.48 -11.27 21.93
C GLY A 281 5.72 -12.11 21.69
N ASN A 282 5.57 -13.28 21.07
CA ASN A 282 6.70 -14.11 20.65
C ASN A 282 7.56 -13.38 19.60
N CYS A 283 6.93 -12.68 18.65
CA CYS A 283 7.65 -11.86 17.68
C CYS A 283 8.42 -10.72 18.34
N ILE A 284 7.80 -10.00 19.28
CA ILE A 284 8.46 -8.90 20.00
C ILE A 284 9.61 -9.40 20.87
N ASN A 285 9.44 -10.52 21.58
CA ASN A 285 10.51 -11.12 22.38
C ASN A 285 11.69 -11.56 21.48
N ALA A 286 11.40 -12.19 20.35
CA ALA A 286 12.46 -12.61 19.42
C ALA A 286 13.19 -11.42 18.77
N LEU A 287 12.48 -10.33 18.48
CA LEU A 287 13.04 -9.12 17.88
C LEU A 287 13.79 -8.21 18.88
N SER A 288 13.43 -8.26 20.16
CA SER A 288 14.09 -7.50 21.22
C SER A 288 15.36 -8.17 21.75
N ASP A 289 15.52 -9.47 21.53
CA ASP A 289 16.74 -10.23 21.85
C ASP A 289 17.93 -9.70 21.02
N LYS A 290 18.87 -9.01 21.69
CA LYS A 290 20.07 -8.41 21.07
C LYS A 290 21.00 -9.41 20.36
N ASN A 291 20.85 -10.70 20.63
CA ASN A 291 21.68 -11.75 20.07
C ASN A 291 21.32 -12.12 18.61
N GLY A 292 20.27 -11.52 18.03
CA GLY A 292 20.06 -11.40 16.57
C GLY A 292 19.95 -12.70 15.74
N THR A 293 19.95 -13.88 16.36
CA THR A 293 20.04 -15.18 15.67
C THR A 293 18.75 -16.01 15.71
N LYS A 294 17.71 -15.56 16.43
CA LYS A 294 16.42 -16.26 16.44
C LYS A 294 15.60 -15.91 15.21
N TYR A 295 15.23 -16.93 14.45
CA TYR A 295 14.18 -16.84 13.44
C TYR A 295 12.86 -16.37 14.09
N VAL A 296 12.21 -15.37 13.48
CA VAL A 296 10.95 -14.81 13.99
C VAL A 296 9.77 -15.47 13.29
N ASN A 297 8.92 -16.18 14.05
CA ASN A 297 7.77 -16.91 13.53
C ASN A 297 6.56 -16.00 13.26
N TYR A 298 6.61 -15.17 12.22
CA TYR A 298 5.46 -14.33 11.85
C TYR A 298 4.23 -15.13 11.41
N ARG A 299 4.39 -16.42 11.07
CA ARG A 299 3.32 -17.28 10.52
C ARG A 299 2.33 -17.83 11.56
N ASP A 300 2.62 -17.68 12.86
CA ASP A 300 1.81 -18.26 13.93
C ASP A 300 0.39 -17.67 14.02
N SER A 301 0.20 -16.44 13.52
CA SER A 301 -1.11 -15.77 13.39
C SER A 301 -1.23 -14.95 12.11
N LYS A 302 -2.46 -14.71 11.64
CA LYS A 302 -2.71 -13.79 10.51
C LYS A 302 -2.30 -12.35 10.83
N LEU A 303 -2.48 -11.92 12.08
CA LEU A 303 -2.08 -10.58 12.54
C LEU A 303 -0.56 -10.38 12.41
N THR A 304 0.25 -11.31 12.92
CA THR A 304 1.72 -11.22 12.85
C THR A 304 2.25 -11.30 11.43
N ARG A 305 1.56 -12.02 10.52
CA ARG A 305 1.88 -12.01 9.09
C ARG A 305 1.62 -10.64 8.48
N LEU A 306 0.50 -10.01 8.80
CA LEU A 306 0.18 -8.65 8.32
C LEU A 306 1.16 -7.61 8.87
N LEU A 307 1.60 -7.79 10.12
CA LEU A 307 2.54 -6.90 10.82
C LEU A 307 4.03 -7.22 10.57
N LYS A 308 4.36 -8.20 9.72
CA LYS A 308 5.75 -8.63 9.43
C LYS A 308 6.64 -7.43 9.10
N ASP A 309 6.19 -6.59 8.17
CA ASP A 309 6.95 -5.41 7.74
C ASP A 309 6.94 -4.28 8.78
N SER A 310 5.92 -4.26 9.64
CA SER A 310 5.79 -3.25 10.70
C SER A 310 6.76 -3.49 11.85
N LEU A 311 6.99 -4.73 12.25
CA LEU A 311 7.79 -5.04 13.45
C LEU A 311 9.27 -5.23 13.16
N GLY A 312 9.62 -5.88 12.05
CA GLY A 312 11.02 -6.19 11.72
C GLY A 312 11.45 -5.77 10.32
N GLY A 313 10.55 -5.19 9.53
CA GLY A 313 10.78 -4.89 8.12
C GLY A 313 10.91 -3.39 7.84
N ASN A 314 10.32 -2.99 6.70
CA ASN A 314 10.36 -1.63 6.19
C ASN A 314 9.13 -0.83 6.64
N SER A 315 9.12 -0.36 7.89
CA SER A 315 8.10 0.57 8.40
C SER A 315 8.61 1.36 9.61
N ARG A 316 8.17 2.62 9.73
CA ARG A 316 8.26 3.37 10.98
C ARG A 316 7.10 2.98 11.87
N THR A 317 7.38 2.51 13.07
CA THR A 317 6.35 1.89 13.90
C THR A 317 6.23 2.58 15.24
N VAL A 318 4.99 2.90 15.60
CA VAL A 318 4.59 3.50 16.86
C VAL A 318 3.64 2.56 17.60
N MET A 319 4.02 2.18 18.81
CA MET A 319 3.16 1.43 19.72
C MET A 319 2.60 2.39 20.77
N ILE A 320 1.28 2.41 20.96
CA ILE A 320 0.64 3.13 22.06
C ILE A 320 0.09 2.10 23.04
N ALA A 321 0.78 1.92 24.16
CA ALA A 321 0.39 1.03 25.24
C ALA A 321 -0.61 1.72 26.18
N HIS A 322 -1.65 1.01 26.59
CA HIS A 322 -2.74 1.55 27.40
C HIS A 322 -2.87 0.77 28.69
N ILE A 323 -2.96 1.46 29.83
CA ILE A 323 -3.16 0.85 31.14
C ILE A 323 -4.26 1.56 31.92
N SER A 324 -4.87 0.82 32.85
CA SER A 324 -5.71 1.42 33.89
C SER A 324 -4.83 1.81 35.08
N PRO A 325 -5.09 2.96 35.72
CA PRO A 325 -4.40 3.34 36.95
C PRO A 325 -4.86 2.56 38.18
N ALA A 326 -5.95 1.77 38.10
CA ALA A 326 -6.60 1.14 39.24
C ALA A 326 -5.85 -0.10 39.77
N SER A 327 -5.86 -0.29 41.10
CA SER A 327 -5.23 -1.41 41.79
C SER A 327 -5.74 -2.79 41.34
N VAL A 328 -7.04 -2.89 41.04
CA VAL A 328 -7.67 -4.10 40.50
C VAL A 328 -7.07 -4.53 39.15
N ALA A 329 -6.51 -3.59 38.40
CA ALA A 329 -5.87 -3.83 37.10
C ALA A 329 -4.34 -3.95 37.18
N PHE A 330 -3.76 -4.09 38.37
CA PHE A 330 -2.32 -4.08 38.60
C PHE A 330 -1.56 -5.11 37.75
N GLU A 331 -1.98 -6.38 37.77
CA GLU A 331 -1.27 -7.45 37.05
C GLU A 331 -1.32 -7.26 35.53
N GLU A 332 -2.44 -6.81 34.98
CA GLU A 332 -2.59 -6.54 33.55
C GLU A 332 -1.80 -5.29 33.11
N SER A 333 -1.77 -4.27 33.96
CA SER A 333 -0.94 -3.07 33.76
C SER A 333 0.54 -3.42 33.78
N ARG A 334 0.97 -4.26 34.74
CA ARG A 334 2.35 -4.77 34.82
C ARG A 334 2.75 -5.57 33.58
N ASN A 335 1.86 -6.44 33.08
CA ASN A 335 2.09 -7.21 31.86
C ASN A 335 2.26 -6.28 30.66
N THR A 336 1.37 -5.30 30.52
CA THR A 336 1.39 -4.32 29.42
C THR A 336 2.66 -3.46 29.44
N LEU A 337 3.04 -2.94 30.61
CA LEU A 337 4.27 -2.14 30.78
C LEU A 337 5.52 -2.95 30.45
N THR A 338 5.59 -4.20 30.92
CA THR A 338 6.73 -5.09 30.63
C THR A 338 6.81 -5.45 29.16
N TYR A 339 5.67 -5.59 28.49
CA TYR A 339 5.60 -5.85 27.06
C TYR A 339 6.06 -4.65 26.23
N ALA A 340 5.55 -3.46 26.56
CA ALA A 340 5.91 -2.21 25.90
C ALA A 340 7.40 -1.86 26.05
N ASP A 341 7.97 -2.10 27.23
CA ASP A 341 9.40 -1.91 27.52
C ASP A 341 10.29 -2.79 26.62
N ARG A 342 9.89 -4.04 26.36
CA ARG A 342 10.59 -4.92 25.41
C ARG A 342 10.46 -4.43 23.98
N ALA A 343 9.26 -4.00 23.57
CA ALA A 343 9.00 -3.51 22.22
C ALA A 343 9.89 -2.31 21.84
N LYS A 344 10.21 -1.45 22.81
CA LYS A 344 11.11 -0.30 22.63
C LYS A 344 12.49 -0.71 22.11
N SER A 345 12.96 -1.91 22.40
CA SER A 345 14.29 -2.37 21.94
C SER A 345 14.33 -2.84 20.48
N ILE A 346 13.17 -2.93 19.81
CA ILE A 346 13.07 -3.37 18.43
C ILE A 346 13.60 -2.31 17.48
N ARG A 347 14.38 -2.73 16.49
CA ARG A 347 14.91 -1.88 15.42
C ARG A 347 14.38 -2.33 14.07
N THR A 348 13.82 -1.41 13.30
CA THR A 348 13.38 -1.62 11.91
C THR A 348 14.35 -0.96 10.94
N ARG A 349 14.41 -1.48 9.71
CA ARG A 349 15.24 -0.91 8.62
C ARG A 349 14.33 -0.21 7.63
N VAL A 350 14.20 1.09 7.81
CA VAL A 350 13.26 1.91 7.04
C VAL A 350 13.92 2.37 5.74
N LYS A 351 13.26 2.07 4.63
CA LYS A 351 13.65 2.40 3.25
C LYS A 351 12.47 3.09 2.55
N LYS A 352 12.80 4.09 1.75
CA LYS A 352 11.82 4.79 0.93
C LYS A 352 11.40 3.88 -0.23
N ASN A 353 10.09 3.64 -0.41
CA ASN A 353 9.63 2.85 -1.54
C ASN A 353 9.54 3.74 -2.78
N LEU A 354 10.52 3.58 -3.65
CA LEU A 354 10.65 4.27 -4.92
C LEU A 354 10.55 3.24 -6.04
N VAL A 355 9.77 3.55 -7.06
CA VAL A 355 9.77 2.84 -8.32
C VAL A 355 10.14 3.86 -9.38
N ASN A 356 11.33 3.70 -9.94
CA ASN A 356 11.71 4.45 -11.12
C ASN A 356 10.95 3.87 -12.30
N VAL A 357 9.98 4.62 -12.82
CA VAL A 357 9.32 4.29 -14.07
C VAL A 357 10.25 4.75 -15.19
N SER A 358 11.38 4.04 -15.34
CA SER A 358 12.27 4.18 -16.49
C SER A 358 11.65 3.44 -17.69
N TYR A 359 10.45 3.85 -18.09
CA TYR A 359 9.70 3.15 -19.14
C TYR A 359 10.28 3.40 -20.54
N HIS A 360 11.13 4.43 -20.72
CA HIS A 360 11.64 4.79 -22.04
C HIS A 360 13.18 4.83 -22.15
N ILE A 361 13.92 5.42 -21.19
CA ILE A 361 15.37 5.63 -21.39
C ILE A 361 16.17 4.33 -21.41
N ALA A 362 15.98 3.40 -20.46
CA ALA A 362 16.85 2.21 -20.40
C ALA A 362 16.74 1.34 -21.68
N GLN A 363 15.55 1.28 -22.28
CA GLN A 363 15.34 0.64 -23.57
C GLN A 363 15.96 1.47 -24.70
N TYR A 364 15.74 2.79 -24.77
CA TYR A 364 16.36 3.63 -25.80
C TYR A 364 17.89 3.68 -25.70
N THR A 365 18.49 3.74 -24.51
CA THR A 365 19.94 3.78 -24.33
C THR A 365 20.57 2.44 -24.67
N ASN A 366 19.92 1.31 -24.34
CA ASN A 366 20.37 -0.01 -24.78
C ASN A 366 20.23 -0.15 -26.30
N ILE A 367 19.09 0.24 -26.88
CA ILE A 367 18.87 0.23 -28.33
C ILE A 367 19.87 1.15 -29.06
N ILE A 368 20.13 2.35 -28.55
CA ILE A 368 21.09 3.31 -29.11
C ILE A 368 22.51 2.78 -28.96
N SER A 369 22.86 2.16 -27.83
CA SER A 369 24.16 1.52 -27.62
C SER A 369 24.37 0.35 -28.58
N ASP A 370 23.37 -0.51 -28.75
CA ASP A 370 23.40 -1.65 -29.67
C ASP A 370 23.51 -1.18 -31.13
N LEU A 371 22.72 -0.17 -31.51
CA LEU A 371 22.79 0.45 -32.85
C LEU A 371 24.15 1.11 -33.09
N ARG A 372 24.72 1.81 -32.10
CA ARG A 372 26.05 2.42 -32.23
C ARG A 372 27.15 1.38 -32.36
N CYS A 373 27.09 0.31 -31.56
CA CYS A 373 28.02 -0.80 -31.61
C CYS A 373 27.96 -1.50 -32.98
N GLU A 374 26.74 -1.72 -33.50
CA GLU A 374 26.53 -2.35 -34.80
C GLU A 374 27.01 -1.47 -35.96
N ILE A 375 26.76 -0.15 -35.92
CA ILE A 375 27.30 0.81 -36.87
C ILE A 375 28.84 0.79 -36.85
N GLN A 376 29.45 0.74 -35.67
CA GLN A 376 30.91 0.72 -35.54
C GLN A 376 31.51 -0.60 -36.06
N ARG A 377 30.85 -1.72 -35.80
CA ARG A 377 31.22 -3.05 -36.32
C ARG A 377 31.13 -3.11 -37.84
N LEU A 378 30.04 -2.60 -38.42
CA LEU A 378 29.83 -2.55 -39.87
C LEU A 378 30.85 -1.62 -40.55
N LYS A 379 31.12 -0.44 -39.98
CA LYS A 379 32.17 0.47 -40.48
C LYS A 379 33.55 -0.18 -40.46
N LYS A 380 33.89 -0.92 -39.39
CA LYS A 380 35.16 -1.64 -39.30
C LYS A 380 35.28 -2.73 -40.36
N LYS A 381 34.21 -3.52 -40.58
CA LYS A 381 34.16 -4.53 -41.64
C LYS A 381 34.29 -3.93 -43.05
N MET A 382 33.66 -2.78 -43.30
CA MET A 382 33.80 -2.07 -44.57
C MET A 382 35.23 -1.56 -44.77
N ALA A 383 35.85 -0.97 -43.74
CA ALA A 383 37.25 -0.52 -43.81
C ALA A 383 38.23 -1.68 -44.01
N GLU A 384 38.01 -2.82 -43.35
CA GLU A 384 38.81 -4.04 -43.53
C GLU A 384 38.64 -4.62 -44.94
N GLN A 385 37.43 -4.63 -45.51
CA GLN A 385 37.19 -5.05 -46.91
C GLN A 385 37.86 -4.10 -47.92
N SER A 386 37.75 -2.78 -47.73
CA SER A 386 38.42 -1.81 -48.60
C SER A 386 39.96 -1.90 -48.50
N SER A 387 40.51 -2.17 -47.30
CA SER A 387 41.96 -2.38 -47.13
C SER A 387 42.44 -3.68 -47.79
N ARG A 388 41.62 -4.73 -47.81
CA ARG A 388 41.93 -6.00 -48.48
C ARG A 388 41.85 -5.87 -50.01
N GLN A 389 40.92 -5.07 -50.53
CA GLN A 389 40.87 -4.74 -51.96
C GLN A 389 42.09 -3.92 -52.41
N LEU A 390 42.47 -2.89 -51.65
CA LEU A 390 43.63 -2.05 -51.98
C LEU A 390 44.98 -2.79 -51.84
N ASN A 391 45.09 -3.75 -50.91
CA ASN A 391 46.28 -4.60 -50.79
C ASN A 391 46.32 -5.72 -51.84
N SER A 392 45.17 -6.22 -52.31
CA SER A 392 45.11 -7.17 -53.45
C SER A 392 45.50 -6.49 -54.76
N GLU A 393 44.98 -5.28 -55.03
CA GLU A 393 45.32 -4.52 -56.23
C GLU A 393 46.79 -4.03 -56.26
N ARG A 394 47.42 -3.81 -55.09
CA ARG A 394 48.86 -3.50 -55.01
C ARG A 394 49.78 -4.73 -55.08
N ALA A 395 49.30 -5.91 -54.72
CA ALA A 395 50.08 -7.15 -54.80
C ALA A 395 50.06 -7.77 -56.22
N ASP A 396 49.01 -7.52 -57.01
CA ASP A 396 48.82 -8.14 -58.34
C ASP A 396 49.56 -7.47 -59.51
N ILE A 397 50.37 -6.43 -59.29
CA ILE A 397 51.18 -5.78 -60.36
C ILE A 397 52.60 -6.36 -60.46
N ARG A 398 53.01 -7.28 -59.56
CA ARG A 398 54.35 -7.88 -59.58
C ARG A 398 54.35 -9.38 -59.29
N HIS A 399 53.78 -10.21 -60.17
CA HIS A 399 54.40 -11.46 -60.62
C HIS A 399 53.43 -12.25 -61.50
N VAL A 400 53.62 -12.12 -62.81
CA VAL A 400 53.33 -13.20 -63.74
C VAL A 400 54.47 -14.20 -63.61
N GLN A 401 54.21 -15.40 -63.07
CA GLN A 401 54.85 -16.69 -63.43
C GLN A 401 54.52 -17.76 -62.37
N GLY A 402 54.03 -18.92 -62.82
CA GLY A 402 54.16 -20.19 -62.09
C GLY A 402 52.84 -20.88 -61.77
N GLU A 403 52.57 -21.95 -62.54
CA GLU A 403 51.52 -22.96 -62.44
C GLU A 403 51.19 -23.45 -61.01
N LEU A 404 49.90 -23.65 -60.70
CA LEU A 404 49.26 -24.90 -60.19
C LEU A 404 47.83 -24.60 -59.69
N PRO A 405 46.85 -25.52 -59.90
CA PRO A 405 45.42 -25.22 -59.81
C PRO A 405 44.92 -25.34 -58.37
N SER A 406 44.48 -24.22 -57.80
CA SER A 406 43.74 -24.21 -56.53
C SER A 406 42.25 -24.09 -56.86
N THR A 407 41.58 -25.22 -56.81
CA THR A 407 40.12 -25.39 -56.78
C THR A 407 39.51 -24.58 -55.63
N SER A 408 39.19 -23.32 -55.86
CA SER A 408 38.12 -22.63 -55.13
C SER A 408 36.92 -22.57 -56.07
N HIS A 409 36.00 -23.53 -55.90
CA HIS A 409 34.79 -23.61 -56.72
C HIS A 409 34.06 -22.25 -56.69
N PRO A 410 33.80 -21.61 -57.84
CA PRO A 410 33.00 -20.38 -57.90
C PRO A 410 31.57 -20.60 -57.36
N ALA A 411 31.14 -21.86 -57.24
CA ALA A 411 29.87 -22.27 -56.64
C ALA A 411 29.77 -21.92 -55.15
N ASP A 412 30.79 -22.19 -54.32
CA ASP A 412 30.73 -21.93 -52.87
C ASP A 412 30.71 -20.43 -52.54
N ARG A 413 31.35 -19.60 -53.37
CA ARG A 413 31.34 -18.14 -53.20
C ARG A 413 30.00 -17.54 -53.60
N ALA A 414 29.40 -18.04 -54.69
CA ALA A 414 28.06 -17.66 -55.12
C ALA A 414 26.99 -18.11 -54.10
N GLU A 415 27.10 -19.32 -53.55
CA GLU A 415 26.21 -19.81 -52.49
C GLU A 415 26.31 -18.98 -51.21
N MET A 416 27.52 -18.61 -50.78
CA MET A 416 27.71 -17.77 -49.60
C MET A 416 27.22 -16.32 -49.81
N ASP A 417 27.36 -15.77 -51.02
CA ASP A 417 26.81 -14.46 -51.36
C ASP A 417 25.27 -14.51 -51.43
N GLN A 418 24.70 -15.59 -51.95
CA GLN A 418 23.26 -15.82 -51.98
C GLN A 418 22.68 -15.99 -50.56
N LEU A 419 23.38 -16.71 -49.67
CA LEU A 419 22.99 -16.84 -48.26
C LEU A 419 23.07 -15.49 -47.52
N ARG A 420 24.07 -14.67 -47.84
CA ARG A 420 24.26 -13.33 -47.25
C ARG A 420 23.18 -12.37 -47.70
N GLU A 421 22.78 -12.44 -48.96
CA GLU A 421 21.68 -11.65 -49.51
C GLU A 421 20.34 -12.06 -48.90
N GLN A 422 20.08 -13.36 -48.75
CA GLN A 422 18.91 -13.88 -48.02
C GLN A 422 18.88 -13.43 -46.55
N LEU A 423 20.02 -13.42 -45.87
CA LEU A 423 20.11 -12.95 -44.49
C LEU A 423 19.83 -11.45 -44.38
N LEU A 424 20.41 -10.63 -45.26
CA LEU A 424 20.15 -9.19 -45.30
C LEU A 424 18.69 -8.87 -45.60
N GLU A 425 18.08 -9.63 -46.50
CA GLU A 425 16.67 -9.49 -46.85
C GLU A 425 15.75 -9.91 -45.68
N ALA A 426 16.08 -10.99 -44.97
CA ALA A 426 15.38 -11.38 -43.75
C ALA A 426 15.49 -10.31 -42.65
N PHE A 427 16.66 -9.68 -42.47
CA PHE A 427 16.84 -8.57 -41.53
C PHE A 427 16.04 -7.33 -41.92
N ARG A 428 15.98 -6.97 -43.21
CA ARG A 428 15.16 -5.85 -43.70
C ARG A 428 13.68 -6.10 -43.42
N GLN A 429 13.19 -7.30 -43.75
CA GLN A 429 11.80 -7.69 -43.48
C GLN A 429 11.49 -7.67 -41.98
N GLN A 430 12.42 -8.11 -41.13
CA GLN A 430 12.23 -8.07 -39.68
C GLN A 430 12.18 -6.64 -39.14
N MET A 431 13.02 -5.75 -39.65
CA MET A 431 13.01 -4.33 -39.30
C MET A 431 11.71 -3.63 -39.77
N GLU A 432 11.21 -3.98 -40.95
CA GLU A 432 9.97 -3.43 -41.47
C GLU A 432 8.74 -3.87 -40.66
N ILE A 433 8.68 -5.15 -40.27
CA ILE A 433 7.64 -5.65 -39.36
C ILE A 433 7.71 -4.95 -38.00
N ARG A 434 8.91 -4.72 -37.45
CA ARG A 434 9.08 -3.99 -36.18
C ARG A 434 8.67 -2.53 -36.29
N ARG A 435 9.03 -1.84 -37.38
CA ARG A 435 8.60 -0.46 -37.66
C ARG A 435 7.07 -0.38 -37.73
N SER A 436 6.44 -1.28 -38.48
CA SER A 436 4.98 -1.34 -38.60
C SER A 436 4.30 -1.64 -37.26
N LEU A 437 4.87 -2.52 -36.43
CA LEU A 437 4.33 -2.81 -35.10
C LEU A 437 4.40 -1.60 -34.16
N LEU A 438 5.50 -0.82 -34.23
CA LEU A 438 5.66 0.42 -33.47
C LEU A 438 4.67 1.50 -33.93
N GLU A 439 4.46 1.66 -35.24
CA GLU A 439 3.45 2.57 -35.79
C GLU A 439 2.05 2.19 -35.31
N LEU A 440 1.70 0.89 -35.35
CA LEU A 440 0.42 0.38 -34.83
C LEU A 440 0.27 0.57 -33.33
N GLU A 441 1.35 0.46 -32.55
CA GLU A 441 1.34 0.75 -31.11
C GLU A 441 1.14 2.23 -30.80
N ASN A 442 1.79 3.11 -31.58
CA ASN A 442 1.62 4.55 -31.44
C ASN A 442 0.18 4.96 -31.76
N SER A 443 -0.38 4.49 -32.88
CA SER A 443 -1.79 4.72 -33.23
C SER A 443 -2.75 4.11 -32.20
N SER A 444 -2.43 2.95 -31.62
CA SER A 444 -3.24 2.37 -30.55
C SER A 444 -3.26 3.24 -29.30
N MET A 445 -2.14 3.88 -28.94
CA MET A 445 -2.05 4.78 -27.79
C MET A 445 -2.81 6.08 -28.05
N GLU A 446 -2.72 6.64 -29.26
CA GLU A 446 -3.47 7.84 -29.66
C GLU A 446 -4.99 7.62 -29.55
N VAL A 447 -5.49 6.52 -30.13
CA VAL A 447 -6.91 6.14 -30.03
C VAL A 447 -7.34 5.92 -28.57
N GLN A 448 -6.47 5.34 -27.72
CA GLN A 448 -6.77 5.19 -26.29
C GLN A 448 -6.82 6.52 -25.55
N MET A 449 -5.90 7.44 -25.83
CA MET A 449 -5.91 8.77 -25.22
C MET A 449 -7.16 9.55 -25.59
N ASP A 450 -7.57 9.51 -26.86
CA ASP A 450 -8.79 10.20 -27.31
C ASP A 450 -10.05 9.54 -26.75
N THR A 451 -10.07 8.20 -26.64
CA THR A 451 -11.15 7.46 -25.95
C THR A 451 -11.28 7.92 -24.50
N SER A 452 -10.17 8.05 -23.77
CA SER A 452 -10.18 8.55 -22.39
C SER A 452 -10.68 9.99 -22.29
N LYS A 453 -10.32 10.88 -23.23
CA LYS A 453 -10.85 12.25 -23.27
C LYS A 453 -12.36 12.27 -23.45
N GLN A 454 -12.90 11.50 -24.40
CA GLN A 454 -14.34 11.46 -24.65
C GLN A 454 -15.12 10.88 -23.45
N LEU A 455 -14.58 9.87 -22.78
CA LEU A 455 -15.17 9.30 -21.55
C LEU A 455 -15.21 10.32 -20.41
N LEU A 456 -14.18 11.16 -20.28
CA LEU A 456 -14.14 12.22 -19.27
C LEU A 456 -15.26 13.25 -19.52
N THR A 457 -15.42 13.70 -20.77
CA THR A 457 -16.50 14.62 -21.17
C THR A 457 -17.89 14.07 -20.84
N ILE A 458 -18.13 12.77 -21.06
CA ILE A 458 -19.40 12.12 -20.72
C ILE A 458 -19.58 12.04 -19.21
N ALA A 459 -18.53 11.67 -18.46
CA ALA A 459 -18.58 11.56 -17.02
C ALA A 459 -18.87 12.91 -16.34
N ASP A 460 -18.25 13.99 -16.82
CA ASP A 460 -18.48 15.36 -16.33
C ASP A 460 -19.94 15.78 -16.55
N TRP A 461 -20.50 15.49 -17.73
CA TRP A 461 -21.91 15.76 -18.02
C TRP A 461 -22.86 14.92 -17.15
N GLU A 462 -22.60 13.63 -16.98
CA GLU A 462 -23.41 12.75 -16.12
C GLU A 462 -23.40 13.22 -14.66
N GLN A 463 -22.26 13.70 -14.18
CA GLN A 463 -22.12 14.28 -12.86
C GLN A 463 -22.95 15.56 -12.71
N GLU A 464 -22.92 16.44 -13.71
CA GLU A 464 -23.71 17.67 -13.71
C GLU A 464 -25.21 17.40 -13.77
N GLN A 465 -25.64 16.42 -14.58
CA GLN A 465 -27.04 15.97 -14.59
C GLN A 465 -27.49 15.37 -13.26
N SER A 466 -26.61 14.63 -12.57
CA SER A 466 -26.88 14.11 -11.24
C SER A 466 -27.07 15.22 -10.21
N LYS A 467 -26.25 16.28 -10.26
CA LYS A 467 -26.41 17.47 -9.41
C LYS A 467 -27.73 18.20 -9.68
N LEU A 468 -28.09 18.41 -10.94
CA LEU A 468 -29.35 19.05 -11.32
C LEU A 468 -30.56 18.25 -10.83
N ARG A 469 -30.55 16.92 -10.99
CA ARG A 469 -31.60 16.04 -10.45
C ARG A 469 -31.71 16.13 -8.93
N ARG A 470 -30.59 16.15 -8.21
CA ARG A 470 -30.58 16.31 -6.74
C ARG A 470 -31.13 17.67 -6.30
N LYS A 471 -30.78 18.76 -6.99
CA LYS A 471 -31.34 20.09 -6.73
C LYS A 471 -32.86 20.12 -6.95
N TRP A 472 -33.34 19.59 -8.07
CA TRP A 472 -34.77 19.51 -8.38
C TRP A 472 -35.55 18.68 -7.33
N GLN A 473 -35.02 17.54 -6.89
CA GLN A 473 -35.63 16.73 -5.82
C GLN A 473 -35.66 17.47 -4.47
N ALA A 474 -34.62 18.26 -4.16
CA ALA A 474 -34.56 19.04 -2.94
C ALA A 474 -35.56 20.21 -2.96
N GLU A 475 -35.74 20.88 -4.10
CA GLU A 475 -36.75 21.94 -4.25
C GLU A 475 -38.17 21.38 -4.15
N ARG A 476 -38.47 20.24 -4.77
CA ARG A 476 -39.77 19.56 -4.59
C ARG A 476 -40.05 19.18 -3.14
N LYS A 477 -39.05 18.70 -2.39
CA LYS A 477 -39.22 18.41 -0.96
C LYS A 477 -39.50 19.69 -0.16
N LYS A 478 -38.85 20.81 -0.49
CA LYS A 478 -39.11 22.11 0.14
C LYS A 478 -40.50 22.66 -0.19
N GLU A 479 -40.97 22.50 -1.43
CA GLU A 479 -42.34 22.88 -1.82
C GLU A 479 -43.41 22.01 -1.17
N SER A 480 -43.16 20.69 -1.06
CA SER A 480 -44.02 19.77 -0.32
C SER A 480 -44.17 20.18 1.14
N LEU A 481 -43.08 20.57 1.81
CA LEU A 481 -43.11 21.04 3.19
C LEU A 481 -43.82 22.39 3.33
N LYS A 482 -43.69 23.30 2.35
CA LYS A 482 -44.41 24.57 2.33
C LYS A 482 -45.91 24.41 2.10
N LYS A 483 -46.34 23.40 1.33
CA LYS A 483 -47.77 23.10 1.10
C LYS A 483 -48.49 22.58 2.35
N GLU A 484 -47.77 22.05 3.34
CA GLU A 484 -48.35 21.61 4.62
C GLU A 484 -48.61 22.77 5.61
N GLU A 485 -48.09 23.99 5.36
CA GLU A 485 -48.20 25.14 6.29
C GLU A 485 -49.15 26.28 5.83
N GLY A 486 -49.82 26.21 4.68
CA GLY A 486 -50.97 27.09 4.37
C GLY A 486 -51.07 27.66 2.95
N GLU A 487 -52.17 27.29 2.27
CA GLU A 487 -52.84 27.89 1.10
C GLU A 487 -52.12 28.12 -0.25
N LYS A 488 -52.96 28.38 -1.26
CA LYS A 488 -52.94 27.89 -2.65
C LYS A 488 -52.17 28.75 -3.69
N ASP A 489 -51.94 28.07 -4.81
CA ASP A 489 -51.72 28.55 -6.20
C ASP A 489 -50.34 29.06 -6.64
N SER A 490 -49.63 28.20 -7.36
CA SER A 490 -48.88 28.56 -8.58
C SER A 490 -48.60 27.32 -9.43
N ASP A 491 -48.85 27.42 -10.74
CA ASP A 491 -48.59 26.42 -11.78
C ASP A 491 -47.23 25.72 -11.59
N SER A 492 -47.27 24.40 -11.41
CA SER A 492 -46.06 23.57 -11.33
C SER A 492 -45.76 23.00 -12.72
N PRO A 493 -44.53 23.11 -13.24
CA PRO A 493 -44.14 22.46 -14.48
C PRO A 493 -44.28 20.93 -14.32
N GLU A 494 -45.14 20.31 -15.12
CA GLU A 494 -45.58 18.92 -14.96
C GLU A 494 -44.51 17.86 -15.35
N SER A 495 -43.28 18.29 -15.64
CA SER A 495 -42.21 17.40 -16.13
C SER A 495 -40.84 17.71 -15.50
N PRO A 496 -39.99 16.68 -15.25
CA PRO A 496 -38.58 16.90 -14.90
C PRO A 496 -37.90 17.73 -15.99
N PRO A 497 -36.81 18.47 -15.69
CA PRO A 497 -36.05 19.13 -16.73
C PRO A 497 -35.61 18.06 -17.75
N ASP A 498 -36.17 18.13 -18.96
CA ASP A 498 -35.76 17.30 -20.08
C ASP A 498 -34.37 17.77 -20.46
N SER A 499 -33.36 17.13 -19.89
CA SER A 499 -31.97 17.46 -20.14
C SER A 499 -31.64 16.94 -21.53
N THR A 500 -31.96 17.74 -22.55
CA THR A 500 -31.46 17.51 -23.90
C THR A 500 -29.95 17.33 -23.82
N GLU A 501 -29.50 16.16 -24.24
CA GLU A 501 -28.09 15.80 -24.21
C GLU A 501 -27.29 16.88 -24.96
N SER A 502 -26.27 17.45 -24.30
CA SER A 502 -25.46 18.51 -24.92
C SER A 502 -24.89 17.99 -26.23
N GLN A 503 -24.87 18.84 -27.25
CA GLN A 503 -24.34 18.48 -28.58
C GLN A 503 -22.90 17.93 -28.48
N GLU A 504 -22.11 18.44 -27.53
CA GLU A 504 -20.75 17.95 -27.23
C GLU A 504 -20.71 16.51 -26.72
N VAL A 505 -21.70 16.08 -25.92
CA VAL A 505 -21.78 14.74 -25.35
C VAL A 505 -22.28 13.72 -26.37
N ARG A 506 -23.22 14.14 -27.23
CA ARG A 506 -23.65 13.34 -28.39
C ARG A 506 -22.48 13.08 -29.32
N LEU A 507 -21.71 14.14 -29.66
CA LEU A 507 -20.49 14.02 -30.44
C LEU A 507 -19.44 13.14 -29.75
N ALA A 508 -19.29 13.24 -28.43
CA ALA A 508 -18.37 12.40 -27.66
C ALA A 508 -18.75 10.91 -27.73
N ARG A 509 -20.06 10.59 -27.64
CA ARG A 509 -20.57 9.22 -27.77
C ARG A 509 -20.39 8.68 -29.20
N ASP A 510 -20.67 9.48 -30.22
CA ASP A 510 -20.45 9.10 -31.62
C ASP A 510 -18.96 8.87 -31.90
N ASN A 511 -18.09 9.74 -31.37
CA ASN A 511 -16.63 9.59 -31.46
C ASN A 511 -16.12 8.34 -30.71
N LEU A 512 -16.75 7.94 -29.60
CA LEU A 512 -16.38 6.69 -28.93
C LEU A 512 -16.69 5.46 -29.78
N VAL A 513 -17.80 5.49 -30.54
CA VAL A 513 -18.14 4.38 -31.46
C VAL A 513 -17.10 4.27 -32.56
N THR A 514 -16.66 5.38 -33.14
CA THR A 514 -15.63 5.39 -34.19
C THR A 514 -14.26 4.97 -33.64
N LEU A 515 -13.83 5.52 -32.50
CA LEU A 515 -12.58 5.17 -31.84
C LEU A 515 -12.53 3.69 -31.42
N THR A 516 -13.65 3.14 -30.94
CA THR A 516 -13.74 1.71 -30.59
C THR A 516 -13.62 0.82 -31.83
N ALA A 517 -14.18 1.25 -32.96
CA ALA A 517 -14.03 0.55 -34.24
C ALA A 517 -12.59 0.60 -34.75
N GLU A 518 -11.91 1.75 -34.63
CA GLU A 518 -10.49 1.91 -34.95
C GLU A 518 -9.60 1.06 -34.04
N GLN A 519 -9.86 1.03 -32.74
CA GLN A 519 -9.12 0.19 -31.79
C GLN A 519 -9.22 -1.30 -32.16
N ARG A 520 -10.42 -1.78 -32.53
CA ARG A 520 -10.62 -3.14 -33.01
C ARG A 520 -9.88 -3.41 -34.33
N LYS A 521 -9.81 -2.43 -35.23
CA LYS A 521 -9.07 -2.53 -36.50
C LYS A 521 -7.57 -2.65 -36.26
N ILE A 522 -7.00 -1.80 -35.39
CA ILE A 522 -5.59 -1.83 -35.00
C ILE A 522 -5.25 -3.17 -34.33
N GLN A 523 -6.10 -3.65 -33.42
CA GLN A 523 -5.90 -4.93 -32.75
C GLN A 523 -5.91 -6.12 -33.71
N LYS A 524 -6.79 -6.10 -34.73
CA LYS A 524 -6.79 -7.09 -35.82
C LYS A 524 -5.52 -7.06 -36.69
N GLN A 525 -4.89 -5.91 -36.86
CA GLN A 525 -3.63 -5.77 -37.61
C GLN A 525 -2.40 -6.14 -36.77
N LYS A 526 -2.45 -5.91 -35.45
CA LYS A 526 -1.35 -6.19 -34.52
C LYS A 526 -1.10 -7.69 -34.33
N VAL A 527 -2.15 -8.51 -34.28
CA VAL A 527 -2.04 -9.96 -34.03
C VAL A 527 -1.26 -10.69 -35.14
N PRO A 528 -1.55 -10.51 -36.45
CA PRO A 528 -0.74 -11.10 -37.51
C PRO A 528 0.70 -10.59 -37.55
N ALA A 529 0.92 -9.29 -37.35
CA ALA A 529 2.27 -8.70 -37.35
C ALA A 529 3.15 -9.21 -36.20
N ALA A 530 2.57 -9.36 -35.00
CA ALA A 530 3.26 -9.95 -33.86
C ALA A 530 3.57 -11.44 -34.06
N ARG A 531 2.66 -12.18 -34.71
CA ARG A 531 2.86 -13.59 -35.05
C ARG A 531 3.96 -13.79 -36.12
N LEU A 532 3.95 -12.97 -37.17
CA LEU A 532 4.99 -12.94 -38.20
C LEU A 532 6.37 -12.60 -37.62
N LEU A 533 6.42 -11.70 -36.63
CA LEU A 533 7.65 -11.40 -35.91
C LEU A 533 8.13 -12.61 -35.09
N TRP A 534 7.23 -13.28 -34.37
CA TRP A 534 7.54 -14.47 -33.57
C TRP A 534 8.03 -15.65 -34.41
N GLU A 535 7.38 -15.93 -35.54
CA GLU A 535 7.76 -17.03 -36.45
C GLU A 535 9.12 -16.78 -37.15
N LYS A 536 9.57 -15.53 -37.24
CA LYS A 536 10.87 -15.15 -37.84
C LYS A 536 12.00 -14.93 -36.82
N VAL A 537 11.78 -15.16 -35.51
CA VAL A 537 12.87 -15.15 -34.51
C VAL A 537 13.66 -16.45 -34.62
N PRO A 538 14.98 -16.42 -34.90
CA PRO A 538 15.79 -17.63 -34.86
C PRO A 538 15.86 -18.14 -33.41
N SER A 539 15.33 -19.33 -33.15
CA SER A 539 15.49 -20.03 -31.88
C SER A 539 16.95 -20.44 -31.70
N PHE A 540 17.74 -19.58 -31.05
CA PHE A 540 19.02 -19.99 -30.47
C PHE A 540 18.74 -20.85 -29.23
N HIS A 541 18.51 -22.15 -29.42
CA HIS A 541 18.70 -23.12 -28.35
C HIS A 541 20.18 -23.50 -28.27
N PRO A 542 20.82 -23.38 -27.09
CA PRO A 542 22.15 -23.96 -26.91
C PRO A 542 21.98 -25.48 -26.86
N SER A 543 22.43 -26.16 -27.91
CA SER A 543 22.58 -27.61 -27.94
C SER A 543 23.57 -28.02 -26.86
N SER A 544 23.06 -28.66 -25.80
CA SER A 544 23.86 -29.36 -24.82
C SER A 544 24.51 -30.58 -25.48
N HIS A 545 25.79 -30.48 -25.85
CA HIS A 545 26.63 -31.65 -26.05
C HIS A 545 26.91 -32.28 -24.68
N ARG A 546 26.30 -33.44 -24.40
CA ARG A 546 26.84 -34.40 -23.45
C ARG A 546 27.82 -35.30 -24.20
N SER A 547 29.08 -35.21 -23.82
CA SER A 547 30.03 -36.34 -23.83
C SER A 547 29.95 -37.01 -22.46
#